data_AF-A0A7W0NSN2-F1
#
_entry.id   AF-A0A7W0NSN2-F1
#
_cell.length_a   1.000
_cell.length_b   1.000
_cell.length_c   1.000
_cell.angle_alpha   90.00
_cell.angle_beta   90.00
_cell.angle_gamma   90.00
#
_symmetry.space_group_name_H-M   'P 1'
#
loop_
_entity.id
_entity.type
_entity.pdbx_description
1 polymer ?
#
loop_
_entity_poly.entity_id
_entity_poly.type
_entity_poly.pdbx_seq_one_letter_code
_entity_poly.pdbx_strand_id
1 'polypeptide(L)'
;MIQFILNNQDITTDLHAGTTVLDFVRYHKNLKGTKIGCREGDCGACTVLVGELKGGDVSYRTMTSCLMPLANAAGKHVVTIEGINPDDGSLTPVQQAMVDESGTQCGFCTVGFVMSLTGFCVDETAKTPEMAVSSIDGNICRCTGYKSIERAAAVVSRQLAEGRRQCVPGYFDSVPEKLRAIAQQAETRPVGSVSSIVAGGTDVYVQNPDLLIETDSTHVFYDDTLRGITDNGLFIEIGASATVTDLLESPVMQS
;
A
#
# COMPACT_ATOMS: atom_id res chain seq x y z
N MET A 1 -6.59 19.09 9.11
CA MET A 1 -6.52 18.67 7.69
C MET A 1 -5.58 17.49 7.56
N ILE A 2 -5.80 16.60 6.60
CA ILE A 2 -4.92 15.46 6.30
C ILE A 2 -4.06 15.83 5.09
N GLN A 3 -2.75 15.66 5.23
CA GLN A 3 -1.78 15.95 4.17
C GLN A 3 -1.01 14.68 3.78
N PHE A 4 -0.89 14.42 2.49
CA PHE A 4 -0.17 13.27 1.94
C PHE A 4 0.08 13.47 0.44
N ILE A 5 0.79 12.54 -0.19
CA ILE A 5 1.02 12.57 -1.64
C ILE A 5 0.16 11.48 -2.28
N LEU A 6 -0.64 11.81 -3.29
CA LEU A 6 -1.38 10.87 -4.11
C LEU A 6 -0.83 10.85 -5.53
N ASN A 7 -0.26 9.72 -5.96
CA ASN A 7 0.54 9.65 -7.19
C ASN A 7 1.59 10.79 -7.17
N ASN A 8 1.67 11.65 -8.19
CA ASN A 8 2.60 12.79 -8.17
C ASN A 8 2.00 14.10 -7.61
N GLN A 9 0.85 14.06 -6.91
CA GLN A 9 0.14 15.26 -6.46
C GLN A 9 0.13 15.39 -4.93
N ASP A 10 0.44 16.58 -4.44
CA ASP A 10 0.33 16.92 -3.03
C ASP A 10 -1.15 17.14 -2.67
N ILE A 11 -1.64 16.41 -1.69
CA ILE A 11 -3.04 16.44 -1.27
C ILE A 11 -3.13 17.06 0.11
N THR A 12 -4.01 18.06 0.24
CA THR A 12 -4.55 18.53 1.52
C THR A 12 -6.06 18.38 1.48
N THR A 13 -6.65 17.77 2.50
CA THR A 13 -8.09 17.50 2.57
C THR A 13 -8.65 17.65 3.98
N ASP A 14 -9.89 18.10 4.08
CA ASP A 14 -10.69 18.24 5.30
C ASP A 14 -11.73 17.11 5.47
N LEU A 15 -11.80 16.18 4.51
CA LEU A 15 -12.61 14.97 4.62
C LEU A 15 -12.31 14.21 5.92
N HIS A 16 -13.35 13.51 6.40
CA HIS A 16 -13.32 12.79 7.65
C HIS A 16 -12.20 11.72 7.66
N ALA A 17 -11.52 11.60 8.81
CA ALA A 17 -10.35 10.73 9.02
C ALA A 17 -10.62 9.25 8.73
N GLY A 18 -11.86 8.81 8.97
CA GLY A 18 -12.31 7.45 8.70
C GLY A 18 -12.76 7.18 7.26
N THR A 19 -12.75 8.18 6.36
CA THR A 19 -13.01 7.93 4.94
C THR A 19 -12.03 6.88 4.42
N THR A 20 -12.47 5.85 3.69
CA THR A 20 -11.53 4.87 3.14
C THR A 20 -10.70 5.49 2.02
N VAL A 21 -9.43 5.09 1.90
CA VAL A 21 -8.57 5.53 0.78
C VAL A 21 -9.19 5.14 -0.57
N LEU A 22 -9.88 4.00 -0.65
CA LEU A 22 -10.59 3.58 -1.86
C LEU A 22 -11.67 4.57 -2.27
N ASP A 23 -12.51 5.00 -1.33
CA ASP A 23 -13.59 5.94 -1.62
C ASP A 23 -13.03 7.33 -1.93
N PHE A 24 -11.97 7.74 -1.24
CA PHE A 24 -11.24 8.96 -1.55
C PHE A 24 -10.75 9.00 -3.01
N VAL A 25 -9.98 8.00 -3.44
CA VAL A 25 -9.38 8.01 -4.78
C VAL A 25 -10.46 7.92 -5.87
N ARG A 26 -11.52 7.13 -5.66
CA ARG A 26 -12.55 6.90 -6.67
C ARG A 26 -13.57 8.02 -6.78
N TYR A 27 -14.06 8.52 -5.67
CA TYR A 27 -15.20 9.45 -5.65
C TYR A 27 -14.78 10.90 -5.50
N HIS A 28 -13.69 11.19 -4.80
CA HIS A 28 -13.20 12.56 -4.61
C HIS A 28 -12.11 12.93 -5.61
N LYS A 29 -11.30 11.97 -6.07
CA LYS A 29 -10.23 12.21 -7.05
C LYS A 29 -10.53 11.66 -8.44
N ASN A 30 -11.64 10.96 -8.63
CA ASN A 30 -12.05 10.36 -9.91
C ASN A 30 -11.01 9.40 -10.53
N LEU A 31 -10.11 8.84 -9.71
CA LEU A 31 -9.15 7.80 -10.10
C LEU A 31 -9.85 6.44 -9.94
N LYS A 32 -10.45 5.97 -11.03
CA LYS A 32 -11.35 4.79 -11.05
C LYS A 32 -10.63 3.49 -11.41
N GLY A 33 -9.31 3.55 -11.62
CA GLY A 33 -8.43 2.43 -11.86
C GLY A 33 -8.50 1.42 -10.72
N THR A 34 -8.23 1.85 -9.49
CA THR A 34 -8.43 1.02 -8.28
C THR A 34 -9.89 0.60 -8.14
N LYS A 35 -10.16 -0.70 -7.93
CA LYS A 35 -11.52 -1.27 -8.00
C LYS A 35 -12.13 -1.55 -6.63
N ILE A 36 -13.47 -1.48 -6.59
CA ILE A 36 -14.27 -1.97 -5.46
C ILE A 36 -14.67 -3.42 -5.78
N GLY A 37 -14.05 -4.38 -5.11
CA GLY A 37 -14.38 -5.82 -5.22
C GLY A 37 -15.26 -6.28 -4.06
N CYS A 38 -14.63 -6.75 -2.98
CA CYS A 38 -15.32 -7.30 -1.80
C CYS A 38 -15.56 -6.30 -0.65
N ARG A 39 -14.71 -5.26 -0.50
CA ARG A 39 -14.68 -4.33 0.66
C ARG A 39 -14.33 -4.96 2.02
N GLU A 40 -13.76 -6.16 2.03
CA GLU A 40 -13.34 -6.84 3.26
C GLU A 40 -11.84 -7.20 3.27
N GLY A 41 -11.08 -6.68 2.30
CA GLY A 41 -9.63 -6.93 2.18
C GLY A 41 -9.25 -8.19 1.42
N ASP A 42 -10.17 -9.12 1.20
CA ASP A 42 -9.84 -10.46 0.66
C ASP A 42 -9.41 -10.51 -0.82
N CYS A 43 -10.00 -9.68 -1.68
CA CYS A 43 -9.85 -9.86 -3.13
C CYS A 43 -8.63 -9.17 -3.75
N GLY A 44 -8.03 -8.21 -3.04
CA GLY A 44 -6.91 -7.39 -3.54
C GLY A 44 -7.20 -6.50 -4.76
N ALA A 45 -8.44 -6.42 -5.27
CA ALA A 45 -8.74 -5.57 -6.43
C ALA A 45 -8.57 -4.05 -6.15
N CYS A 46 -8.47 -3.69 -4.87
CA CYS A 46 -8.26 -2.35 -4.37
C CYS A 46 -6.81 -2.07 -3.93
N THR A 47 -5.85 -2.94 -4.28
CA THR A 47 -4.44 -2.77 -3.88
C THR A 47 -3.88 -1.44 -4.37
N VAL A 48 -3.21 -0.73 -3.47
CA VAL A 48 -2.42 0.49 -3.73
C VAL A 48 -1.04 0.32 -3.10
N LEU A 49 -0.05 1.10 -3.53
CA LEU A 49 1.22 1.22 -2.80
C LEU A 49 1.13 2.34 -1.78
N VAL A 50 1.77 2.13 -0.63
CA VAL A 50 1.91 3.12 0.43
C VAL A 50 3.38 3.22 0.77
N GLY A 51 3.97 4.35 0.40
CA GLY A 51 5.34 4.75 0.68
C GLY A 51 5.44 5.47 2.02
N GLU A 52 6.35 5.00 2.86
CA GLU A 52 6.70 5.59 4.15
C GLU A 52 8.17 6.00 4.14
N LEU A 53 8.46 7.22 4.59
CA LEU A 53 9.83 7.68 4.76
C LEU A 53 10.51 6.88 5.89
N LYS A 54 11.53 6.09 5.57
CA LYS A 54 12.35 5.31 6.51
C LYS A 54 13.83 5.49 6.17
N GLY A 55 14.66 5.86 7.14
CA GLY A 55 16.11 5.95 6.95
C GLY A 55 16.57 6.97 5.88
N GLY A 56 15.72 7.94 5.53
CA GLY A 56 15.99 8.92 4.50
C GLY A 56 15.50 8.54 3.10
N ASP A 57 15.03 7.32 2.88
CA ASP A 57 14.40 6.88 1.63
C ASP A 57 12.93 6.46 1.86
N VAL A 58 12.22 6.05 0.82
CA VAL A 58 10.81 5.66 0.88
C VAL A 58 10.68 4.15 0.74
N SER A 59 10.27 3.50 1.82
CA SER A 59 9.90 2.10 1.82
C SER A 59 8.43 1.95 1.43
N TYR A 60 8.16 1.21 0.36
CA TYR A 60 6.81 0.95 -0.13
C TYR A 60 6.30 -0.41 0.32
N ARG A 61 5.00 -0.45 0.64
CA ARG A 61 4.25 -1.69 0.84
C ARG A 61 2.92 -1.63 0.12
N THR A 62 2.37 -2.79 -0.21
CA THR A 62 1.01 -2.89 -0.75
C THR A 62 -0.01 -2.86 0.38
N MET A 63 -1.12 -2.13 0.21
CA MET A 63 -2.22 -2.13 1.17
C MET A 63 -3.58 -2.22 0.45
N THR A 64 -4.56 -2.82 1.10
CA THR A 64 -5.94 -2.86 0.63
C THR A 64 -6.63 -1.54 0.94
N SER A 65 -6.78 -0.67 -0.06
CA SER A 65 -7.33 0.69 0.15
C SER A 65 -8.77 0.72 0.67
N CYS A 66 -9.52 -0.39 0.55
CA CYS A 66 -10.89 -0.48 1.06
C CYS A 66 -10.99 -0.54 2.59
N LEU A 67 -9.92 -0.95 3.29
CA LEU A 67 -9.87 -1.02 4.76
C LEU A 67 -8.94 0.02 5.36
N MET A 68 -8.19 0.74 4.53
CA MET A 68 -7.26 1.77 4.97
C MET A 68 -8.01 3.10 5.20
N PRO A 69 -8.07 3.61 6.44
CA PRO A 69 -8.61 4.94 6.72
C PRO A 69 -7.72 6.03 6.12
N LEU A 70 -8.31 7.15 5.71
CA LEU A 70 -7.58 8.31 5.17
C LEU A 70 -6.61 8.89 6.19
N ALA A 71 -6.91 8.75 7.49
CA ALA A 71 -5.98 9.09 8.57
C ALA A 71 -4.62 8.41 8.43
N ASN A 72 -4.59 7.16 7.96
CA ASN A 72 -3.36 6.38 7.76
C ASN A 72 -2.60 6.79 6.49
N ALA A 73 -3.21 7.61 5.61
CA ALA A 73 -2.49 8.19 4.47
C ALA A 73 -1.62 9.38 4.89
N ALA A 74 -1.86 9.98 6.06
CA ALA A 74 -1.17 11.19 6.52
C ALA A 74 0.36 11.02 6.51
N GLY A 75 1.06 11.94 5.84
CA GLY A 75 2.52 11.91 5.72
C GLY A 75 3.06 10.72 4.91
N LYS A 76 2.23 10.06 4.10
CA LYS A 76 2.61 8.92 3.24
C LYS A 76 2.48 9.28 1.75
N HIS A 77 3.06 8.45 0.91
CA HIS A 77 2.85 8.48 -0.54
C HIS A 77 1.93 7.33 -0.96
N VAL A 78 0.69 7.64 -1.32
CA VAL A 78 -0.30 6.68 -1.80
C VAL A 78 -0.22 6.63 -3.33
N VAL A 79 0.00 5.45 -3.90
CA VAL A 79 0.09 5.26 -5.36
C VAL A 79 -1.00 4.32 -5.85
N THR A 80 -1.79 4.83 -6.79
CA THR A 80 -2.81 4.08 -7.53
C THR A 80 -2.25 3.55 -8.85
N ILE A 81 -3.02 2.73 -9.56
CA ILE A 81 -2.63 2.23 -10.89
C ILE A 81 -2.41 3.35 -11.90
N GLU A 82 -3.13 4.46 -11.76
CA GLU A 82 -2.91 5.65 -12.58
C GLU A 82 -1.54 6.30 -12.32
N GLY A 83 -1.02 6.19 -11.10
CA GLY A 83 0.25 6.80 -10.70
C GLY A 83 1.49 6.08 -11.19
N ILE A 84 1.38 4.82 -11.62
CA ILE A 84 2.54 4.07 -12.12
C ILE A 84 2.72 4.20 -13.64
N ASN A 85 1.79 4.84 -14.34
CA ASN A 85 1.85 4.94 -15.80
C ASN A 85 2.95 5.93 -16.23
N PRO A 86 3.83 5.53 -17.16
CA PRO A 86 4.75 6.44 -17.84
C PRO A 86 4.04 7.57 -18.60
N ASP A 87 4.63 8.77 -18.60
CA ASP A 87 4.08 9.95 -19.28
C ASP A 87 4.03 9.80 -20.81
N ASP A 88 4.90 8.95 -21.38
CA ASP A 88 4.96 8.67 -22.81
C ASP A 88 3.87 7.67 -23.29
N GLY A 89 3.05 7.17 -22.37
CA GLY A 89 1.99 6.20 -22.66
C GLY A 89 2.47 4.76 -22.86
N SER A 90 3.75 4.48 -22.66
CA SER A 90 4.27 3.12 -22.63
C SER A 90 3.74 2.35 -21.42
N LEU A 91 3.80 1.02 -21.47
CA LEU A 91 3.47 0.16 -20.33
C LEU A 91 4.68 0.00 -19.41
N THR A 92 4.45 -0.08 -18.11
CA THR A 92 5.49 -0.51 -17.18
C THR A 92 5.91 -1.97 -17.47
N PRO A 93 7.11 -2.41 -17.06
CA PRO A 93 7.53 -3.80 -17.23
C PRO A 93 6.52 -4.82 -16.69
N VAL A 94 5.87 -4.51 -15.56
CA VAL A 94 4.82 -5.33 -14.95
C VAL A 94 3.56 -5.38 -15.82
N GLN A 95 3.09 -4.22 -16.30
CA GLN A 95 1.93 -4.14 -17.18
C GLN A 95 2.19 -4.89 -18.50
N GLN A 96 3.38 -4.73 -19.08
CA GLN A 96 3.77 -5.43 -20.30
C GLN A 96 3.82 -6.94 -20.11
N ALA A 97 4.40 -7.43 -19.01
CA ALA A 97 4.42 -8.86 -18.69
C ALA A 97 3.00 -9.45 -18.57
N MET A 98 2.06 -8.70 -17.98
CA MET A 98 0.65 -9.11 -17.90
C MET A 98 -0.02 -9.19 -19.28
N VAL A 99 0.37 -8.33 -20.23
CA VAL A 99 -0.12 -8.39 -21.61
C VAL A 99 0.47 -9.60 -22.34
N ASP A 100 1.80 -9.72 -22.34
CA ASP A 100 2.53 -10.73 -23.10
C ASP A 100 2.15 -12.16 -22.67
N GLU A 101 1.95 -12.38 -21.37
CA GLU A 101 1.63 -13.70 -20.83
C GLU A 101 0.13 -14.02 -20.81
N SER A 102 -0.71 -13.13 -21.36
CA SER A 102 -2.17 -13.23 -21.29
C SER A 102 -2.69 -13.31 -19.85
N GLY A 103 -2.10 -12.50 -18.97
CA GLY A 103 -2.44 -12.39 -17.54
C GLY A 103 -3.79 -11.70 -17.27
N THR A 104 -4.53 -11.33 -18.31
CA THR A 104 -5.81 -10.60 -18.22
C THR A 104 -6.89 -11.22 -19.10
N GLN A 105 -8.12 -11.28 -18.57
CA GLN A 105 -9.33 -11.55 -19.35
C GLN A 105 -10.36 -10.42 -19.13
N CYS A 106 -11.18 -10.49 -18.09
CA CYS A 106 -12.18 -9.44 -17.80
C CYS A 106 -11.56 -8.09 -17.37
N GLY A 107 -10.29 -8.08 -16.96
CA GLY A 107 -9.55 -6.88 -16.59
C GLY A 107 -9.81 -6.34 -15.18
N PHE A 108 -10.83 -6.82 -14.47
CA PHE A 108 -11.23 -6.21 -13.19
C PHE A 108 -10.16 -6.38 -12.09
N CYS A 109 -9.64 -7.60 -11.92
CA CYS A 109 -8.62 -7.90 -10.91
C CYS A 109 -7.20 -7.51 -11.34
N THR A 110 -6.97 -7.26 -12.64
CA THR A 110 -5.64 -6.99 -13.21
C THR A 110 -4.94 -5.86 -12.47
N VAL A 111 -5.69 -4.84 -12.06
CA VAL A 111 -5.18 -3.69 -11.30
C VAL A 111 -4.51 -4.13 -10.00
N GLY A 112 -5.14 -5.02 -9.24
CA GLY A 112 -4.58 -5.54 -7.99
C GLY A 112 -3.26 -6.27 -8.20
N PHE A 113 -3.22 -7.17 -9.19
CA PHE A 113 -2.00 -7.92 -9.54
C PHE A 113 -0.86 -7.01 -10.00
N VAL A 114 -1.16 -6.01 -10.83
CA VAL A 114 -0.15 -5.05 -11.31
C VAL A 114 0.42 -4.26 -10.14
N MET A 115 -0.42 -3.75 -9.24
CA MET A 115 0.06 -2.98 -8.08
C MET A 115 0.87 -3.86 -7.11
N SER A 116 0.45 -5.11 -6.89
CA SER A 116 1.18 -6.06 -6.06
C SER A 116 2.56 -6.40 -6.60
N LEU A 117 2.65 -6.74 -7.90
CA LEU A 117 3.93 -6.99 -8.57
C LEU A 117 4.81 -5.73 -8.64
N THR A 118 4.20 -4.55 -8.78
CA THR A 118 4.95 -3.29 -8.72
C THR A 118 5.54 -3.09 -7.32
N GLY A 119 4.79 -3.42 -6.27
CA GLY A 119 5.29 -3.47 -4.88
C GLY A 119 6.51 -4.38 -4.74
N PHE A 120 6.42 -5.59 -5.29
CA PHE A 120 7.56 -6.52 -5.35
C PHE A 120 8.78 -5.92 -6.09
N CYS A 121 8.56 -5.11 -7.12
CA CYS A 121 9.66 -4.48 -7.88
C CYS A 121 10.37 -3.36 -7.12
N VAL A 122 9.63 -2.53 -6.38
CA VAL A 122 10.18 -1.37 -5.66
C VAL A 122 10.69 -1.70 -4.27
N ASP A 123 10.32 -2.86 -3.74
CA ASP A 123 10.88 -3.41 -2.52
C ASP A 123 12.40 -3.71 -2.72
N GLU A 124 13.23 -3.56 -1.69
CA GLU A 124 14.69 -3.72 -1.79
C GLU A 124 15.22 -5.12 -1.43
N THR A 125 14.37 -6.05 -1.01
CA THR A 125 14.77 -7.41 -0.65
C THR A 125 15.25 -8.20 -1.87
N ALA A 126 15.95 -9.32 -1.63
CA ALA A 126 16.29 -10.27 -2.69
C ALA A 126 15.04 -10.64 -3.50
N LYS A 127 15.18 -10.69 -4.83
CA LYS A 127 14.08 -10.97 -5.76
C LYS A 127 14.18 -12.40 -6.25
N THR A 128 13.28 -13.26 -5.76
CA THR A 128 13.15 -14.64 -6.24
C THR A 128 11.84 -14.84 -7.00
N PRO A 129 11.74 -15.88 -7.86
CA PRO A 129 10.48 -16.23 -8.49
C PRO A 129 9.37 -16.55 -7.48
N GLU A 130 9.71 -17.22 -6.37
CA GLU A 130 8.77 -17.58 -5.31
C GLU A 130 8.22 -16.33 -4.61
N MET A 131 9.08 -15.34 -4.36
CA MET A 131 8.65 -14.06 -3.79
C MET A 131 7.77 -13.26 -4.76
N ALA A 132 8.03 -13.34 -6.07
CA ALA A 132 7.17 -12.71 -7.07
C ALA A 132 5.76 -13.34 -7.07
N VAL A 133 5.66 -14.66 -6.96
CA VAL A 133 4.37 -15.35 -6.81
C VAL A 133 3.73 -15.02 -5.47
N SER A 134 4.47 -15.02 -4.36
CA SER A 134 3.89 -14.72 -3.06
C SER A 134 3.38 -13.27 -2.95
N SER A 135 4.01 -12.34 -3.68
CA SER A 135 3.55 -10.94 -3.72
C SER A 135 2.12 -10.77 -4.21
N ILE A 136 1.56 -11.74 -4.95
CA ILE A 136 0.20 -11.72 -5.47
C ILE A 136 -0.78 -12.62 -4.72
N ASP A 137 -0.39 -13.23 -3.59
CA ASP A 137 -1.23 -14.15 -2.81
C ASP A 137 -2.53 -13.49 -2.31
N GLY A 138 -2.50 -12.18 -2.07
CA GLY A 138 -3.66 -11.38 -1.66
C GLY A 138 -4.60 -10.96 -2.80
N ASN A 139 -4.43 -11.47 -4.01
CA ASN A 139 -5.22 -11.08 -5.18
C ASN A 139 -6.04 -12.25 -5.75
N ILE A 140 -7.34 -12.05 -5.91
CA ILE A 140 -8.25 -13.07 -6.44
C ILE A 140 -8.58 -12.81 -7.92
N CYS A 141 -8.42 -13.84 -8.76
CA CYS A 141 -8.87 -13.85 -10.15
C CYS A 141 -9.87 -14.99 -10.39
N ARG A 142 -11.04 -14.67 -10.97
CA ARG A 142 -12.05 -15.67 -11.33
C ARG A 142 -12.00 -16.15 -12.78
N CYS A 143 -11.16 -15.54 -13.62
CA CYS A 143 -11.16 -15.76 -15.07
C CYS A 143 -9.94 -16.54 -15.57
N THR A 144 -8.73 -16.17 -15.12
CA THR A 144 -7.48 -16.65 -15.73
C THR A 144 -7.01 -18.02 -15.24
N GLY A 145 -7.50 -18.48 -14.09
CA GLY A 145 -6.97 -19.68 -13.42
C GLY A 145 -5.52 -19.52 -12.93
N TYR A 146 -5.06 -18.26 -12.76
CA TYR A 146 -3.75 -17.85 -12.22
C TYR A 146 -2.51 -18.21 -13.04
N LYS A 147 -2.49 -19.30 -13.81
CA LYS A 147 -1.27 -19.75 -14.48
C LYS A 147 -0.65 -18.74 -15.46
N SER A 148 -1.45 -17.91 -16.12
CA SER A 148 -0.90 -16.81 -16.94
C SER A 148 -0.32 -15.66 -16.11
N ILE A 149 -0.90 -15.40 -14.94
CA ILE A 149 -0.42 -14.37 -14.00
C ILE A 149 0.88 -14.83 -13.34
N GLU A 150 0.98 -16.10 -12.95
CA GLU A 150 2.22 -16.69 -12.42
C GLU A 150 3.38 -16.60 -13.44
N ARG A 151 3.11 -16.83 -14.73
CA ARG A 151 4.11 -16.62 -15.78
C ARG A 151 4.53 -15.16 -15.90
N ALA A 152 3.59 -14.22 -15.83
CA ALA A 152 3.90 -12.80 -15.82
C ALA A 152 4.79 -12.43 -14.61
N ALA A 153 4.47 -12.94 -13.42
CA ALA A 153 5.29 -12.75 -12.22
C ALA A 153 6.72 -13.30 -12.40
N ALA A 154 6.86 -14.47 -13.01
CA ALA A 154 8.17 -15.06 -13.32
C ALA A 154 8.98 -14.23 -14.35
N VAL A 155 8.30 -13.61 -15.32
CA VAL A 155 8.94 -12.66 -16.26
C VAL A 155 9.44 -11.42 -15.52
N VAL A 156 8.60 -10.82 -14.66
CA VAL A 156 8.96 -9.66 -13.84
C VAL A 156 10.18 -9.97 -12.95
N SER A 157 10.15 -11.10 -12.23
CA SER A 157 11.26 -11.55 -11.38
C SER A 157 12.58 -11.66 -12.15
N ARG A 158 12.52 -12.26 -13.36
CA ARG A 158 13.70 -12.40 -14.23
C ARG A 158 14.24 -11.06 -14.71
N GLN A 159 13.36 -10.15 -15.13
CA GLN A 159 13.76 -8.81 -15.58
C GLN A 159 14.49 -8.03 -14.46
N LEU A 160 14.01 -8.15 -13.21
CA LEU A 160 14.68 -7.54 -12.05
C LEU A 160 16.05 -8.16 -11.78
N ALA A 161 16.17 -9.49 -11.90
CA ALA A 161 17.45 -10.20 -11.76
C ALA A 161 18.47 -9.79 -12.84
N GLU A 162 18.00 -9.45 -14.05
CA GLU A 162 18.81 -8.92 -15.15
C GLU A 162 19.12 -7.41 -15.03
N GLY A 163 18.72 -6.76 -13.92
CA GLY A 163 19.03 -5.36 -13.64
C GLY A 163 18.04 -4.34 -14.20
N ARG A 164 16.92 -4.77 -14.79
CA ARG A 164 15.84 -3.86 -15.27
C ARG A 164 14.93 -3.47 -14.12
N ARG A 165 15.37 -2.51 -13.29
CA ARG A 165 14.69 -2.13 -12.04
C ARG A 165 13.66 -1.00 -12.16
N GLN A 166 13.59 -0.32 -13.30
CA GLN A 166 12.70 0.82 -13.44
C GLN A 166 11.26 0.38 -13.71
N CYS A 167 10.56 0.05 -12.61
CA CYS A 167 9.16 -0.39 -12.62
C CYS A 167 8.17 0.71 -12.24
N VAL A 168 8.68 1.89 -11.87
CA VAL A 168 7.91 3.08 -11.52
C VAL A 168 8.44 4.31 -12.26
N PRO A 169 7.59 5.33 -12.51
CA PRO A 169 8.00 6.56 -13.16
C PRO A 169 9.05 7.35 -12.37
N GLY A 170 9.86 8.16 -13.07
CA GLY A 170 10.95 8.94 -12.47
C GLY A 170 10.53 9.96 -11.41
N TYR A 171 9.24 10.33 -11.33
CA TYR A 171 8.79 11.25 -10.26
C TYR A 171 8.96 10.65 -8.85
N PHE A 172 9.05 9.32 -8.73
CA PHE A 172 9.28 8.63 -7.46
C PHE A 172 10.55 9.12 -6.77
N ASP A 173 11.58 9.52 -7.53
CA ASP A 173 12.85 10.02 -7.01
C ASP A 173 12.69 11.34 -6.22
N SER A 174 11.62 12.10 -6.48
CA SER A 174 11.30 13.36 -5.77
C SER A 174 10.48 13.16 -4.50
N VAL A 175 9.89 11.97 -4.30
CA VAL A 175 8.98 11.68 -3.19
C VAL A 175 9.66 11.80 -1.82
N PRO A 176 10.90 11.32 -1.58
CA PRO A 176 11.54 11.45 -0.28
C PRO A 176 11.60 12.90 0.21
N GLU A 177 11.92 13.85 -0.67
CA GLU A 177 11.99 15.27 -0.32
C GLU A 177 10.60 15.85 0.01
N LYS A 178 9.58 15.52 -0.79
CA LYS A 178 8.20 15.93 -0.54
C LYS A 178 7.68 15.40 0.80
N LEU A 179 7.95 14.13 1.13
CA LEU A 179 7.53 13.54 2.41
C LEU A 179 8.23 14.21 3.60
N ARG A 180 9.51 14.58 3.48
CA ARG A 180 10.21 15.35 4.53
C ARG A 180 9.57 16.72 4.75
N ALA A 181 9.17 17.40 3.67
CA ALA A 181 8.50 18.69 3.77
C ALA A 181 7.15 18.59 4.52
N ILE A 182 6.36 17.53 4.25
CA ILE A 182 5.10 17.27 4.97
C ILE A 182 5.37 16.96 6.45
N ALA A 183 6.39 16.14 6.76
CA ALA A 183 6.73 15.78 8.13
C ALA A 183 7.15 16.99 8.98
N GLN A 184 7.83 17.97 8.39
CA GLN A 184 8.22 19.22 9.07
C GLN A 184 7.03 20.15 9.38
N GLN A 185 5.93 19.99 8.66
CA GLN A 185 4.71 20.80 8.80
C GLN A 185 3.64 20.11 9.66
N ALA A 186 3.89 18.87 10.11
CA ALA A 186 2.93 18.10 10.87
C ALA A 186 2.75 18.72 12.26
N GLU A 187 1.63 19.43 12.45
CA GLU A 187 1.14 19.78 13.77
C GLU A 187 0.68 18.50 14.50
N THR A 188 1.01 18.41 15.79
CA THR A 188 0.52 17.35 16.68
C THR A 188 -1.01 17.31 16.63
N ARG A 189 -1.59 16.20 16.16
CA ARG A 189 -3.04 16.00 16.19
C ARG A 189 -3.52 16.03 17.65
N PRO A 190 -4.56 16.81 17.98
CA PRO A 190 -5.19 16.71 19.28
C PRO A 190 -5.76 15.31 19.46
N VAL A 191 -5.39 14.63 20.54
CA VAL A 191 -6.08 13.41 20.99
C VAL A 191 -7.40 13.87 21.59
N GLY A 192 -8.47 13.82 20.78
CA GLY A 192 -9.83 14.01 21.30
C GLY A 192 -10.18 12.91 22.30
N SER A 193 -11.22 13.12 23.11
CA SER A 193 -11.81 12.03 23.88
C SER A 193 -12.61 11.15 22.93
N VAL A 194 -11.98 10.09 22.39
CA VAL A 194 -12.59 9.28 21.32
C VAL A 194 -12.97 7.89 21.83
N SER A 195 -14.09 7.38 21.33
CA SER A 195 -14.71 6.11 21.78
C SER A 195 -14.06 4.85 21.20
N SER A 196 -13.27 4.97 20.12
CA SER A 196 -12.66 3.83 19.43
C SER A 196 -11.23 4.12 18.95
N ILE A 197 -10.38 3.10 19.00
CA ILE A 197 -8.98 3.13 18.55
C ILE A 197 -8.87 2.28 17.28
N VAL A 198 -8.25 2.84 16.24
CA VAL A 198 -8.08 2.19 14.94
C VAL A 198 -6.60 2.14 14.57
N ALA A 199 -6.05 0.94 14.41
CA ALA A 199 -4.74 0.73 13.82
C ALA A 199 -4.87 0.57 12.29
N GLY A 200 -4.65 -0.65 11.77
CA GLY A 200 -4.71 -0.92 10.33
C GLY A 200 -6.13 -0.90 9.72
N GLY A 201 -7.18 -0.97 10.55
CA GLY A 201 -8.58 -0.98 10.12
C GLY A 201 -9.13 -2.36 9.70
N THR A 202 -8.27 -3.39 9.61
CA THR A 202 -8.59 -4.70 9.01
C THR A 202 -9.67 -5.52 9.73
N ASP A 203 -10.02 -5.18 10.97
CA ASP A 203 -11.10 -5.80 11.71
C ASP A 203 -12.35 -4.90 11.73
N VAL A 204 -12.20 -3.69 12.27
CA VAL A 204 -13.31 -2.77 12.51
C VAL A 204 -13.98 -2.25 11.23
N TYR A 205 -13.24 -2.07 10.12
CA TYR A 205 -13.83 -1.66 8.83
C TYR A 205 -14.58 -2.78 8.12
N VAL A 206 -14.30 -4.05 8.46
CA VAL A 206 -15.09 -5.18 7.97
C VAL A 206 -16.41 -5.25 8.73
N GLN A 207 -16.36 -5.05 10.05
CA GLN A 207 -17.55 -5.15 10.91
C GLN A 207 -18.49 -3.95 10.78
N ASN A 208 -17.95 -2.72 10.70
CA ASN A 208 -18.74 -1.49 10.79
C ASN A 208 -18.26 -0.40 9.81
N PRO A 209 -18.19 -0.68 8.48
CA PRO A 209 -17.62 0.25 7.51
C PRO A 209 -18.34 1.61 7.47
N ASP A 210 -19.67 1.61 7.43
CA ASP A 210 -20.45 2.84 7.28
C ASP A 210 -20.31 3.77 8.50
N LEU A 211 -20.27 3.17 9.71
CA LEU A 211 -20.13 3.91 10.96
C LEU A 211 -18.76 4.59 11.06
N LEU A 212 -17.68 3.88 10.69
CA LEU A 212 -16.32 4.40 10.83
C LEU A 212 -16.00 5.53 9.87
N ILE A 213 -16.69 5.59 8.72
CA ILE A 213 -16.54 6.71 7.77
C ILE A 213 -17.04 8.02 8.37
N GLU A 214 -17.94 7.98 9.38
CA GLU A 214 -18.56 9.16 10.00
C GLU A 214 -18.20 9.35 11.48
N THR A 215 -17.52 8.39 12.10
CA THR A 215 -17.21 8.42 13.54
C THR A 215 -15.76 8.77 13.80
N ASP A 216 -15.52 9.81 14.59
CA ASP A 216 -14.18 10.15 15.06
C ASP A 216 -13.54 8.92 15.74
N SER A 217 -12.28 8.62 15.41
CA SER A 217 -11.51 7.55 16.04
C SER A 217 -10.06 7.96 16.23
N THR A 218 -9.40 7.39 17.26
CA THR A 218 -7.97 7.58 17.47
C THR A 218 -7.19 6.64 16.56
N HIS A 219 -6.41 7.19 15.63
CA HIS A 219 -5.61 6.40 14.70
C HIS A 219 -4.17 6.21 15.20
N VAL A 220 -3.77 4.96 15.46
CA VAL A 220 -2.49 4.63 16.11
C VAL A 220 -1.52 3.87 15.21
N PHE A 221 -1.89 3.58 13.96
CA PHE A 221 -1.11 2.70 13.07
C PHE A 221 0.32 3.15 12.82
N TYR A 222 0.56 4.47 12.80
CA TYR A 222 1.89 5.07 12.62
C TYR A 222 2.32 5.88 13.85
N ASP A 223 1.85 5.49 15.04
CA ASP A 223 2.39 6.01 16.30
C ASP A 223 3.71 5.29 16.60
N ASP A 224 4.82 5.99 16.40
CA ASP A 224 6.17 5.44 16.61
C ASP A 224 6.43 5.03 18.07
N THR A 225 5.69 5.57 19.04
CA THR A 225 5.81 5.16 20.45
C THR A 225 5.13 3.82 20.74
N LEU A 226 4.17 3.44 19.90
CA LEU A 226 3.44 2.17 19.97
C LEU A 226 3.96 1.16 18.95
N ARG A 227 4.97 1.52 18.14
CA ARG A 227 5.55 0.65 17.11
C ARG A 227 6.94 0.19 17.56
N GLY A 228 7.25 -1.09 17.32
CA GLY A 228 8.59 -1.63 17.55
C GLY A 228 8.58 -2.98 18.25
N ILE A 229 9.70 -3.68 18.15
CA ILE A 229 9.94 -4.98 18.80
C ILE A 229 11.34 -4.91 19.40
N THR A 230 11.45 -5.07 20.71
CA THR A 230 12.72 -4.92 21.45
C THR A 230 12.95 -6.11 22.37
N ASP A 231 14.16 -6.66 22.34
CA ASP A 231 14.61 -7.67 23.31
C ASP A 231 15.22 -6.98 24.54
N ASN A 232 14.64 -7.22 25.70
CA ASN A 232 15.13 -6.70 26.98
C ASN A 232 15.99 -7.75 27.75
N GLY A 233 16.29 -8.89 27.13
CA GLY A 233 17.05 -10.01 27.70
C GLY A 233 16.25 -10.95 28.59
N LEU A 234 15.17 -10.46 29.23
CA LEU A 234 14.23 -11.28 30.02
C LEU A 234 12.90 -11.52 29.30
N PHE A 235 12.49 -10.60 28.44
CA PHE A 235 11.27 -10.65 27.66
C PHE A 235 11.42 -9.80 26.41
N ILE A 236 10.62 -10.13 25.40
CA ILE A 236 10.48 -9.32 24.19
C ILE A 236 9.29 -8.39 24.40
N GLU A 237 9.50 -7.10 24.21
CA GLU A 237 8.45 -6.09 24.18
C GLU A 237 7.99 -5.88 22.74
N ILE A 238 6.69 -5.97 22.50
CA ILE A 238 6.06 -5.77 21.19
C ILE A 238 5.07 -4.62 21.34
N GLY A 239 5.31 -3.53 20.61
CA GLY A 239 4.41 -2.38 20.59
C GLY A 239 3.04 -2.74 20.01
N ALA A 240 1.97 -2.13 20.53
CA ALA A 240 0.59 -2.42 20.15
C ALA A 240 0.26 -2.10 18.68
N SER A 241 1.06 -1.25 18.04
CA SER A 241 0.95 -0.89 16.62
C SER A 241 1.96 -1.64 15.75
N ALA A 242 2.74 -2.58 16.29
CA ALA A 242 3.59 -3.45 15.49
C ALA A 242 2.72 -4.29 14.54
N THR A 243 3.04 -4.25 13.26
CA THR A 243 2.31 -5.02 12.25
C THR A 243 2.77 -6.47 12.21
N VAL A 244 1.96 -7.37 11.64
CA VAL A 244 2.38 -8.75 11.37
C VAL A 244 3.65 -8.78 10.50
N THR A 245 3.79 -7.84 9.57
CA THR A 245 5.01 -7.67 8.78
C THR A 245 6.20 -7.27 9.66
N ASP A 246 6.05 -6.32 10.58
CA ASP A 246 7.12 -5.95 11.51
C ASP A 246 7.56 -7.16 12.36
N LEU A 247 6.61 -8.04 12.77
CA LEU A 247 6.93 -9.30 13.46
C LEU A 247 7.73 -10.26 12.58
N LEU A 248 7.31 -10.45 11.32
CA LEU A 248 7.97 -11.35 10.37
C LEU A 248 9.38 -10.89 10.01
N GLU A 249 9.60 -9.58 9.90
CA GLU A 249 10.87 -8.98 9.49
C GLU A 249 11.81 -8.69 10.67
N SER A 250 11.32 -8.77 11.90
CA SER A 250 12.12 -8.44 13.08
C SER A 250 13.27 -9.42 13.30
N PRO A 251 14.53 -8.95 13.37
CA PRO A 251 15.66 -9.80 13.74
C PRO A 251 15.48 -10.46 15.11
N VAL A 252 14.79 -9.81 16.04
CA VAL A 252 14.49 -10.33 17.38
C VAL A 252 13.51 -11.52 17.32
N MET A 253 12.59 -11.53 16.35
CA MET A 253 11.62 -12.63 16.20
C MET A 253 12.17 -13.78 15.34
N GLN A 254 13.25 -13.53 14.59
CA GLN A 254 13.92 -14.52 13.74
C GLN A 254 15.08 -15.24 14.44
N SER A 255 15.50 -14.78 15.63
CA SER A 255 16.55 -15.38 16.46
C SER A 255 16.04 -16.51 17.34
#